data_AF-A0AA96UKG6-F1
#
_entry.id   AF-A0AA96UKG6-F1
#
_cell.length_a   1.000
_cell.length_b   1.000
_cell.length_c   1.000
_cell.angle_alpha   90.00
_cell.angle_beta   90.00
_cell.angle_gamma   90.00
#
_symmetry.space_group_name_H-M   'P 1'
#
loop_
_entity.id
_entity.type
_entity.pdbx_description
1 polymer ?
#
loop_
_entity_poly.entity_id
_entity_poly.type
_entity_poly.pdbx_seq_one_letter_code
_entity_poly.pdbx_strand_id
1 'polypeptide(L)'
;MAASGKDTSAPRTTAQIEADIAGTRDRLAVTLDELAMRVHPATVAAQAKAKVRASVEQKAGQAYVAASGALEQAKSKFVDEDGRLRTERVVPAALVGVGVVLLIASVRRRRKG
;
A
#
# COMPACT_ATOMS: atom_id res chain seq x y z
N MET A 1 18.48 -53.38 -14.59
CA MET A 1 19.04 -54.03 -13.38
C MET A 1 20.55 -54.15 -13.58
N ALA A 2 21.46 -53.77 -12.70
CA ALA A 2 21.35 -53.45 -11.28
C ALA A 2 22.49 -52.52 -10.81
N ALA A 3 22.13 -51.70 -9.82
CA ALA A 3 22.91 -51.18 -8.69
C ALA A 3 24.37 -50.73 -8.87
N SER A 4 24.59 -49.42 -8.69
CA SER A 4 25.58 -48.99 -7.70
C SER A 4 25.16 -47.66 -7.08
N GLY A 5 24.25 -47.74 -6.11
CA GLY A 5 24.20 -46.73 -5.06
C GLY A 5 25.45 -46.91 -4.21
N LYS A 6 26.41 -45.98 -4.33
CA LYS A 6 27.46 -45.80 -3.31
C LYS A 6 27.09 -44.58 -2.48
N ASP A 7 26.09 -44.77 -1.64
CA ASP A 7 25.99 -44.01 -0.41
C ASP A 7 27.08 -44.53 0.53
N THR A 8 28.14 -43.75 0.73
CA THR A 8 28.86 -43.54 2.01
C THR A 8 30.20 -42.86 1.73
N SER A 9 30.16 -41.52 1.66
CA SER A 9 31.34 -40.72 2.01
C SER A 9 31.81 -41.17 3.40
N ALA A 10 33.10 -41.41 3.59
CA ALA A 10 33.66 -41.69 4.90
C ALA A 10 33.10 -40.66 5.92
N PRO A 11 32.78 -41.06 7.17
CA PRO A 11 32.27 -40.12 8.16
C PRO A 11 33.23 -38.93 8.25
N ARG A 12 32.69 -37.74 7.98
CA ARG A 12 33.47 -36.49 7.97
C ARG A 12 34.28 -36.40 9.25
N THR A 13 35.57 -36.13 9.12
CA THR A 13 36.41 -35.98 10.31
C THR A 13 36.07 -34.67 11.01
N THR A 14 36.28 -34.59 12.32
CA THR A 14 36.03 -33.36 13.10
C THR A 14 36.74 -32.15 12.50
N ALA A 15 38.00 -32.32 12.08
CA ALA A 15 38.78 -31.26 11.43
C ALA A 15 38.16 -30.78 10.10
N GLN A 16 37.55 -31.67 9.31
CA GLN A 16 36.86 -31.28 8.08
C GLN A 16 35.58 -30.50 8.38
N ILE A 17 34.84 -30.90 9.41
CA ILE A 17 33.62 -30.19 9.84
C ILE A 17 33.98 -28.78 10.32
N GLU A 18 35.05 -28.63 11.10
CA GLU A 18 35.53 -27.32 11.56
C GLU A 18 35.97 -26.42 10.40
N ALA A 19 36.69 -26.98 9.41
CA ALA A 19 37.07 -26.25 8.21
C ALA A 19 35.87 -25.80 7.38
N ASP A 20 34.86 -26.65 7.21
CA ASP A 20 33.62 -26.31 6.49
C ASP A 20 32.80 -25.24 7.22
N ILE A 21 32.74 -25.30 8.56
CA ILE A 21 32.05 -24.29 9.37
C ILE A 21 32.75 -22.94 9.23
N ALA A 22 34.08 -22.90 9.30
CA ALA A 22 34.85 -21.68 9.12
C ALA A 22 34.59 -21.08 7.72
N GLY A 23 34.70 -21.89 6.67
CA GLY A 23 34.43 -21.44 5.30
C GLY A 23 32.98 -20.99 5.08
N THR A 24 32.01 -21.60 5.78
CA THR A 24 30.60 -21.17 5.72
C THR A 24 30.39 -19.83 6.42
N ARG A 25 31.04 -19.61 7.57
CA ARG A 25 30.97 -18.33 8.31
C ARG A 25 31.53 -17.18 7.48
N ASP A 26 32.66 -17.38 6.80
CA ASP A 26 33.25 -16.35 5.95
C ASP A 26 32.33 -15.95 4.79
N ARG A 27 31.68 -16.93 4.14
CA ARG A 27 30.71 -16.66 3.07
C ARG A 27 29.48 -15.91 3.58
N LEU A 28 28.99 -16.26 4.78
CA LEU A 28 27.84 -15.59 5.39
C LEU A 28 28.18 -14.15 5.77
N ALA A 29 29.37 -13.87 6.29
CA ALA A 29 29.80 -12.51 6.62
C ALA A 29 29.76 -11.61 5.38
N VAL A 30 30.31 -12.07 4.25
CA VAL A 30 30.26 -11.35 2.96
C VAL A 30 28.82 -11.11 2.53
N THR A 31 27.98 -12.14 2.60
CA THR A 31 26.56 -12.04 2.19
C THR A 31 25.76 -11.10 3.10
N LEU A 32 26.06 -11.07 4.40
CA LEU A 32 25.41 -10.19 5.37
C LEU A 32 25.78 -8.73 5.15
N ASP A 33 27.03 -8.43 4.81
CA ASP A 33 27.46 -7.07 4.47
C ASP A 33 26.76 -6.56 3.20
N GLU A 34 26.63 -7.42 2.18
CA GLU A 34 25.86 -7.11 0.98
C GLU A 34 24.36 -6.86 1.29
N LEU A 35 23.79 -7.66 2.19
CA LEU A 35 22.39 -7.52 2.61
C LEU A 35 22.17 -6.27 3.47
N ALA A 36 23.11 -5.94 4.35
CA ALA A 36 23.07 -4.77 5.21
C ALA A 36 23.03 -3.47 4.38
N MET A 37 23.78 -3.41 3.28
CA MET A 37 23.73 -2.28 2.34
C MET A 37 22.38 -2.19 1.60
N ARG A 38 21.80 -3.33 1.19
CA ARG A 38 20.54 -3.37 0.43
C ARG A 38 19.30 -3.12 1.29
N VAL A 39 19.31 -3.55 2.55
CA VAL A 39 18.16 -3.48 3.47
C VAL A 39 18.39 -2.41 4.55
N HIS A 40 19.00 -1.29 4.16
CA HIS A 40 19.21 -0.19 5.09
C HIS A 40 17.85 0.23 5.72
N PRO A 41 17.69 0.25 7.06
CA PRO A 41 16.37 0.40 7.68
C PRO A 41 15.61 1.66 7.21
N ALA A 42 16.35 2.74 7.00
CA ALA A 42 15.83 4.01 6.50
C ALA A 42 15.22 3.89 5.08
N THR A 43 15.83 3.11 4.18
CA THR A 43 15.36 2.96 2.80
C THR A 43 14.12 2.07 2.75
N VAL A 44 14.08 1.00 3.56
CA VAL A 44 12.91 0.12 3.67
C VAL A 44 11.70 0.90 4.20
N ALA A 45 11.89 1.67 5.27
CA ALA A 45 10.82 2.52 5.83
C ALA A 45 10.35 3.58 4.82
N ALA A 46 11.27 4.21 4.10
CA ALA A 46 10.95 5.19 3.06
C ALA A 46 10.14 4.57 1.92
N GLN A 47 10.53 3.39 1.42
CA GLN A 47 9.81 2.66 0.38
C GLN A 47 8.40 2.26 0.84
N ALA A 48 8.25 1.76 2.07
CA ALA A 48 6.95 1.43 2.63
C ALA A 48 6.03 2.66 2.69
N LYS A 49 6.54 3.79 3.18
CA LYS A 49 5.80 5.06 3.23
C LYS A 49 5.40 5.55 1.84
N ALA A 50 6.32 5.46 0.86
CA ALA A 50 6.05 5.84 -0.52
C ALA A 50 4.92 4.98 -1.13
N LYS A 51 4.94 3.66 -0.90
CA LYS A 51 3.90 2.74 -1.39
C LYS A 51 2.52 3.04 -0.80
N VAL A 52 2.47 3.38 0.49
CA VAL A 52 1.22 3.80 1.15
C VAL A 52 0.72 5.11 0.54
N ARG A 53 1.60 6.11 0.35
CA ARG A 53 1.22 7.39 -0.28
C ARG A 53 0.69 7.20 -1.69
N ALA A 54 1.39 6.43 -2.52
CA ALA A 54 0.94 6.11 -3.88
C ALA A 54 -0.44 5.44 -3.88
N SER A 55 -0.69 4.52 -2.95
CA SER A 55 -1.99 3.83 -2.82
C SER A 55 -3.10 4.81 -2.41
N VAL A 56 -2.79 5.76 -1.53
CA VAL A 56 -3.74 6.81 -1.11
C VAL A 56 -4.01 7.78 -2.26
N GLU A 57 -3.00 8.22 -2.99
CA GLU A 57 -3.12 9.13 -4.13
C GLU A 57 -3.94 8.50 -5.26
N GLN A 58 -3.66 7.24 -5.59
CA GLN A 58 -4.44 6.50 -6.58
C GLN A 58 -5.92 6.41 -6.19
N LYS A 59 -6.22 6.04 -4.94
CA LYS A 59 -7.60 5.97 -4.44
C LYS A 59 -8.27 7.33 -4.37
N ALA A 60 -7.54 8.37 -3.98
CA ALA A 60 -8.04 9.74 -3.95
C ALA A 60 -8.39 10.24 -5.36
N GLY A 61 -7.53 9.98 -6.35
CA GLY A 61 -7.81 10.31 -7.75
C GLY A 61 -9.05 9.60 -8.28
N GLN A 62 -9.18 8.29 -8.04
CA GLN A 62 -10.37 7.51 -8.41
C GLN A 62 -11.65 8.06 -7.75
N ALA A 63 -11.58 8.39 -6.46
CA ALA A 63 -12.70 8.99 -5.74
C ALA A 63 -13.08 10.37 -6.29
N TYR A 64 -12.10 11.19 -6.68
CA TYR A 64 -12.34 12.50 -7.27
C TYR A 64 -13.06 12.42 -8.62
N VAL A 65 -12.59 11.52 -9.50
CA VAL A 65 -13.22 11.30 -10.82
C VAL A 65 -14.66 10.80 -10.64
N ALA A 66 -14.86 9.83 -9.75
CA ALA A 66 -16.20 9.31 -9.45
C ALA A 66 -17.13 10.41 -8.90
N ALA A 67 -16.65 11.24 -7.98
CA ALA A 67 -17.42 12.35 -7.42
C ALA A 67 -17.76 13.41 -8.48
N SER A 68 -16.84 13.70 -9.39
CA SER A 68 -17.05 14.65 -10.49
C SER A 68 -18.16 14.16 -11.44
N GLY A 69 -18.11 12.87 -11.82
CA GLY A 69 -19.16 12.26 -12.63
C GLY A 69 -20.53 12.22 -11.92
N ALA A 70 -20.55 11.94 -10.62
CA ALA A 70 -21.79 11.98 -9.83
C ALA A 70 -22.36 13.41 -9.74
N LEU A 71 -21.51 14.43 -9.63
CA LEU A 71 -21.92 15.83 -9.63
C LEU A 71 -22.52 16.25 -10.97
N GLU A 72 -21.93 15.84 -12.09
CA GLU A 72 -22.48 16.09 -13.43
C GLU A 72 -23.86 15.45 -13.61
N GLN A 73 -24.03 14.20 -13.14
CA GLN A 73 -25.33 13.52 -13.14
C GLN A 73 -26.35 14.21 -12.24
N ALA A 74 -25.94 14.71 -11.07
CA ALA A 74 -26.84 15.47 -10.21
C ALA A 74 -27.25 16.80 -10.89
N LYS A 75 -26.30 17.53 -11.47
CA LYS A 75 -26.56 18.78 -12.21
C LYS A 75 -27.60 18.56 -13.32
N SER A 76 -27.52 17.48 -14.09
CA SER A 76 -28.51 17.19 -15.15
C SER A 76 -29.93 16.92 -14.64
N LYS A 77 -30.11 16.61 -13.34
CA LYS A 77 -31.43 16.44 -12.71
C LYS A 77 -32.01 17.73 -12.12
N PHE A 78 -31.17 18.73 -11.87
CA PHE A 78 -31.57 19.98 -11.22
C PHE A 78 -31.51 21.20 -12.16
N VAL A 79 -30.86 21.07 -13.32
CA VAL A 79 -30.80 22.10 -14.36
C VAL A 79 -31.80 21.74 -15.47
N ASP A 80 -32.58 22.72 -15.92
CA ASP A 80 -33.55 22.56 -17.01
C ASP A 80 -32.92 22.69 -18.41
N GLU A 81 -33.67 22.41 -19.47
CA GLU A 81 -33.21 22.48 -20.88
C GLU A 81 -32.66 23.88 -21.26
N ASP A 82 -33.13 24.94 -20.59
CA ASP A 82 -32.65 26.33 -20.74
C ASP A 82 -31.47 26.71 -19.82
N GLY A 83 -30.91 25.75 -19.06
CA GLY A 83 -29.79 26.00 -18.13
C GLY A 83 -30.18 26.62 -16.79
N ARG A 84 -31.48 26.75 -16.48
CA ARG A 84 -31.98 27.33 -15.22
C ARG A 84 -32.03 26.28 -14.11
N LEU A 85 -31.56 26.63 -12.91
CA LEU A 85 -31.67 25.80 -11.70
C LEU A 85 -33.12 25.76 -11.22
N ARG A 86 -33.67 24.56 -11.02
CA ARG A 86 -35.00 24.35 -10.44
C ARG A 86 -34.96 24.63 -8.93
N THR A 87 -35.07 25.90 -8.56
CA THR A 87 -34.91 26.42 -7.19
C THR A 87 -35.78 25.71 -6.14
N GLU A 88 -36.99 25.29 -6.50
CA GLU A 88 -37.88 24.50 -5.63
C GLU A 88 -37.30 23.15 -5.19
N ARG A 89 -36.42 22.54 -6.00
CA ARG A 89 -35.78 21.24 -5.69
C ARG A 89 -34.38 21.40 -5.10
N VAL A 90 -33.69 22.48 -5.46
CA VAL A 90 -32.28 22.70 -5.08
C VAL A 90 -32.14 23.10 -3.62
N VAL A 91 -33.04 23.95 -3.11
CA VAL A 91 -32.97 24.44 -1.70
C VAL A 91 -33.03 23.30 -0.68
N PRO A 92 -34.04 22.39 -0.70
CA PRO A 92 -34.08 21.29 0.26
C PRO A 92 -32.90 20.31 0.08
N ALA A 93 -32.49 20.03 -1.15
CA ALA A 93 -31.33 19.18 -1.43
C ALA A 93 -30.01 19.77 -0.89
N ALA A 94 -29.82 21.09 -1.04
CA ALA A 94 -28.65 21.79 -0.54
C ALA A 94 -28.58 21.75 0.99
N LEU A 95 -29.70 21.94 1.69
CA LEU A 95 -29.75 21.85 3.15
C LEU A 95 -29.35 20.46 3.67
N VAL A 96 -29.87 19.39 3.06
CA VAL A 96 -29.48 18.02 3.39
C VAL A 96 -27.99 17.80 3.12
N GLY A 97 -27.49 18.24 1.96
CA GLY A 97 -26.09 18.12 1.60
C GLY A 97 -25.16 18.80 2.61
N VAL A 98 -25.47 20.03 3.01
CA VAL A 98 -24.73 20.79 4.03
C VAL A 98 -24.76 20.06 5.38
N GLY A 99 -25.92 19.55 5.80
CA GLY A 99 -26.06 18.77 7.03
C GLY A 99 -25.14 17.54 7.06
N VAL A 100 -25.10 16.77 5.97
CA VAL A 100 -24.23 15.59 5.83
C VAL A 100 -22.76 15.99 5.88
N VAL A 101 -22.36 17.06 5.18
CA VAL A 101 -20.97 17.56 5.20
C VAL A 101 -20.55 17.97 6.61
N LEU A 102 -21.40 18.71 7.33
CA LEU A 102 -21.14 19.10 8.71
C LEU A 102 -21.02 17.88 9.64
N LEU A 103 -21.86 16.86 9.46
CA LEU A 103 -21.81 15.63 10.24
C LEU A 103 -20.49 14.89 9.99
N ILE A 104 -20.07 14.71 8.73
CA ILE A 104 -18.78 14.09 8.39
C ILE A 104 -17.61 14.89 8.99
N ALA A 105 -17.64 16.22 8.86
CA ALA A 105 -16.61 17.09 9.43
C ALA A 105 -16.53 16.96 10.96
N SER A 106 -17.67 16.82 11.64
CA SER A 106 -17.74 16.62 13.09
C SER A 106 -17.09 15.30 13.54
N VAL A 107 -17.35 14.20 12.81
CA VAL A 107 -16.76 12.88 13.09
C VAL A 107 -15.25 12.92 12.89
N ARG A 108 -14.79 13.58 11.82
CA ARG A 108 -13.35 13.74 11.54
C ARG A 108 -12.65 14.57 12.62
N ARG A 109 -13.32 15.61 13.14
CA ARG A 109 -12.79 16.43 14.25
C ARG A 109 -12.62 15.60 15.52
N ARG A 110 -13.57 14.72 15.84
CA ARG A 110 -13.50 13.85 17.03
C ARG A 110 -12.39 12.80 17.00
N ARG A 111 -11.93 12.37 15.82
CA ARG A 111 -10.82 11.38 15.73
C ARG A 111 -9.43 12.00 15.88
N LYS A 112 -9.33 13.33 15.87
CA LYS A 112 -8.06 14.07 15.81
C LYS A 112 -7.71 14.78 17.12
N GLY A 113 -8.67 14.90 18.04
CA GLY A 113 -8.45 15.30 19.43
C GLY A 113 -8.51 14.07 20.31
#